data_AF-A0A523T063-F1
#
_entry.id   AF-A0A523T063-F1
#
_cell.length_a   1.000
_cell.length_b   1.000
_cell.length_c   1.000
_cell.angle_alpha   90.00
_cell.angle_beta   90.00
_cell.angle_gamma   90.00
#
_symmetry.space_group_name_H-M   'P 1'
#
loop_
_entity.id
_entity.type
_entity.pdbx_description
1 polymer ?
#
loop_
_entity_poly.entity_id
_entity_poly.type
_entity_poly.pdbx_seq_one_letter_code
_entity_poly.pdbx_strand_id
1 'polypeptide(L)'
;LDTLENIDPKIDDPDGCLENGIIYGGRDSNTWAPVVQSFDWTHGIINKASSLESETTAATLGQEGVRKFNLMSNLDFISIPLGKYINCNLEFGNNLENPPLIFSVNYFLKAKDGNFLNEKTDKYVWLKWMELRAHNEIEAIKTPIGYIPKYEDLKKLFKDVLKRDYSKEDYDEQFQVRIPELLAKIDRISEIYKTKVPDAPEILFKNLEEEKQRLTAAKEQHGEYILPEKFV
;
A
#
# COMPACT_ATOMS: atom_id res chain seq x y z
N LEU A 1 -24.31 7.90 -13.56
CA LEU A 1 -23.17 8.71 -13.05
C LEU A 1 -23.25 10.14 -13.57
N ASP A 2 -24.14 10.37 -14.53
CA ASP A 2 -24.29 11.52 -15.43
C ASP A 2 -24.73 12.81 -14.71
N THR A 3 -25.01 12.73 -13.42
CA THR A 3 -25.31 13.88 -12.55
C THR A 3 -24.06 14.46 -11.89
N LEU A 4 -22.89 13.85 -12.06
CA LEU A 4 -21.61 14.33 -11.53
C LEU A 4 -20.96 15.30 -12.51
N GLU A 5 -20.66 16.52 -12.07
CA GLU A 5 -20.04 17.56 -12.91
C GLU A 5 -18.63 17.21 -13.38
N ASN A 6 -17.94 16.31 -12.67
CA ASN A 6 -16.57 15.89 -12.92
C ASN A 6 -16.47 14.47 -13.50
N ILE A 7 -17.52 14.00 -14.17
CA ILE A 7 -17.52 12.70 -14.85
C ILE A 7 -16.44 12.69 -15.94
N ASP A 8 -15.71 11.58 -16.07
CA ASP A 8 -14.73 11.43 -17.14
C ASP A 8 -15.47 11.34 -18.49
N PRO A 9 -15.08 12.12 -19.52
CA PRO A 9 -15.74 12.10 -20.82
C PRO A 9 -15.63 10.75 -21.54
N LYS A 10 -14.74 9.86 -21.09
CA LYS A 10 -14.54 8.50 -21.61
C LYS A 10 -15.21 7.41 -20.76
N ILE A 11 -16.11 7.76 -19.85
CA ILE A 11 -16.74 6.78 -18.95
C ILE A 11 -17.43 5.62 -19.69
N ASP A 12 -18.00 5.89 -20.86
CA ASP A 12 -18.69 4.91 -21.70
C ASP A 12 -17.85 4.49 -22.94
N ASP A 13 -16.55 4.78 -22.94
CA ASP A 13 -15.65 4.38 -24.03
C ASP A 13 -15.52 2.84 -24.04
N PRO A 14 -15.96 2.14 -25.11
CA PRO A 14 -15.95 0.68 -25.16
C PRO A 14 -14.53 0.09 -25.17
N ASP A 15 -13.53 0.87 -25.55
CA ASP A 15 -12.12 0.47 -25.50
C ASP A 15 -11.53 0.60 -24.07
N GLY A 16 -12.28 1.21 -23.15
CA GLY A 16 -11.87 1.45 -21.78
C GLY A 16 -10.81 2.54 -21.64
N CYS A 17 -10.13 2.55 -20.49
CA CYS A 17 -9.00 3.43 -20.23
C CYS A 17 -7.74 2.63 -19.90
N LEU A 18 -6.59 3.14 -20.33
CA LEU A 18 -5.32 2.52 -20.00
C LEU A 18 -4.99 2.76 -18.52
N GLU A 19 -4.95 1.70 -17.74
CA GLU A 19 -4.53 1.75 -16.34
C GLU A 19 -3.01 1.71 -16.25
N ASN A 20 -2.40 2.75 -15.67
CA ASN A 20 -0.95 2.81 -15.40
C ASN A 20 -0.61 2.53 -13.92
N GLY A 21 -1.61 2.45 -13.05
CA GLY A 21 -1.40 2.19 -11.63
C GLY A 21 -2.63 1.66 -10.91
N ILE A 22 -2.42 0.74 -9.97
CA ILE A 22 -3.44 0.15 -9.12
C ILE A 22 -3.13 0.52 -7.67
N ILE A 23 -4.14 0.97 -6.92
CA ILE A 23 -3.98 1.44 -5.54
C ILE A 23 -4.77 0.54 -4.60
N TYR A 24 -4.07 -0.11 -3.67
CA TYR A 24 -4.69 -0.85 -2.57
C TYR A 24 -4.57 -0.06 -1.27
N GLY A 25 -5.63 -0.03 -0.47
CA GLY A 25 -5.64 0.70 0.78
C GLY A 25 -6.63 0.14 1.77
N GLY A 26 -6.26 0.21 3.05
CA GLY A 26 -7.07 -0.23 4.18
C GLY A 26 -6.92 0.75 5.34
N ARG A 27 -7.81 0.65 6.33
CA ARG A 27 -7.65 1.41 7.57
C ARG A 27 -6.59 0.75 8.43
N ASP A 28 -5.53 1.49 8.71
CA ASP A 28 -4.44 1.00 9.54
C ASP A 28 -3.86 2.15 10.37
N SER A 29 -4.03 2.07 11.68
CA SER A 29 -3.62 3.13 12.59
C SER A 29 -2.10 3.22 12.79
N ASN A 30 -1.32 2.17 12.50
CA ASN A 30 0.08 2.15 12.95
C ASN A 30 1.09 1.33 12.14
N THR A 31 0.73 0.64 11.04
CA THR A 31 1.71 -0.22 10.34
C THR A 31 2.25 0.42 9.05
N TRP A 32 1.41 0.74 8.08
CA TRP A 32 1.81 1.21 6.75
C TRP A 32 2.06 2.71 6.66
N ALA A 33 3.04 3.10 5.84
CA ALA A 33 3.28 4.48 5.44
C ALA A 33 2.14 5.03 4.54
N PRO A 34 2.00 6.36 4.39
CA PRO A 34 0.91 6.95 3.61
C PRO A 34 0.81 6.48 2.16
N VAL A 35 1.96 6.27 1.52
CA VAL A 35 2.07 5.72 0.16
C VAL A 35 3.35 4.92 0.01
N VAL A 36 3.24 3.75 -0.63
CA VAL A 36 4.38 2.88 -0.97
C VAL A 36 4.12 2.26 -2.34
N GLN A 37 5.09 2.30 -3.25
CA GLN A 37 5.06 1.54 -4.50
C GLN A 37 5.68 0.15 -4.29
N SER A 38 5.09 -0.91 -4.85
CA SER A 38 5.68 -2.25 -4.85
C SER A 38 6.99 -2.32 -5.66
N PHE A 39 7.82 -3.35 -5.42
CA PHE A 39 9.02 -3.57 -6.23
C PHE A 39 8.69 -3.97 -7.67
N ASP A 40 7.70 -4.86 -7.80
CA ASP A 40 7.23 -5.42 -9.05
C ASP A 40 5.76 -5.85 -8.90
N TRP A 41 5.22 -6.46 -9.96
CA TRP A 41 3.85 -6.99 -9.99
C TRP A 41 3.60 -8.06 -8.93
N THR A 42 4.53 -9.02 -8.79
CA THR A 42 4.38 -10.15 -7.86
C THR A 42 4.37 -9.67 -6.42
N HIS A 43 5.31 -8.80 -6.05
CA HIS A 43 5.36 -8.15 -4.75
C HIS A 43 4.11 -7.28 -4.50
N GLY A 44 3.60 -6.60 -5.51
CA GLY A 44 2.37 -5.81 -5.41
C GLY A 44 1.15 -6.68 -5.12
N ILE A 45 0.96 -7.74 -5.90
CA ILE A 45 -0.15 -8.67 -5.71
C ILE A 45 -0.05 -9.37 -4.35
N ILE A 46 1.14 -9.82 -3.92
CA ILE A 46 1.27 -10.59 -2.68
C ILE A 46 1.31 -9.67 -1.45
N ASN A 47 2.32 -8.80 -1.35
CA ASN A 47 2.60 -8.05 -0.13
C ASN A 47 1.66 -6.85 0.06
N LYS A 48 1.08 -6.31 -1.02
CA LYS A 48 0.22 -5.11 -0.94
C LYS A 48 -1.26 -5.45 -1.04
N ALA A 49 -1.63 -6.22 -2.07
CA ALA A 49 -3.02 -6.51 -2.36
C ALA A 49 -3.56 -7.71 -1.57
N SER A 50 -2.87 -8.86 -1.64
CA SER A 50 -3.30 -10.11 -0.99
C SER A 50 -3.12 -10.07 0.52
N SER A 51 -2.22 -9.22 1.00
CA SER A 51 -1.92 -9.07 2.43
C SER A 51 -2.71 -7.93 3.08
N LEU A 52 -3.73 -7.40 2.41
CA LEU A 52 -4.46 -6.24 2.89
C LEU A 52 -5.27 -6.55 4.16
N GLU A 53 -5.15 -5.66 5.14
CA GLU A 53 -5.98 -5.64 6.35
C GLU A 53 -6.64 -4.27 6.47
N SER A 54 -7.84 -4.21 7.03
CA SER A 54 -8.50 -2.95 7.38
C SER A 54 -9.15 -3.05 8.76
N GLU A 55 -8.94 -2.03 9.59
CA GLU A 55 -9.63 -1.87 10.86
C GLU A 55 -11.14 -1.66 10.66
N THR A 56 -11.94 -2.25 11.56
CA THR A 56 -13.39 -2.04 11.64
C THR A 56 -13.73 -0.58 11.94
N THR A 57 -14.84 -0.11 11.38
CA THR A 57 -15.37 1.22 11.67
C THR A 57 -16.44 1.15 12.74
N ALA A 58 -16.72 2.28 13.41
CA ALA A 58 -17.88 2.41 14.31
C ALA A 58 -19.23 2.04 13.65
N ALA A 59 -19.33 2.06 12.31
CA ALA A 59 -20.53 1.68 11.58
C ALA A 59 -20.70 0.15 11.39
N THR A 60 -19.66 -0.64 11.68
CA THR A 60 -19.72 -2.10 11.62
C THR A 60 -20.25 -2.64 12.95
N LEU A 61 -21.28 -3.49 12.94
CA LEU A 61 -21.72 -4.22 14.14
C LEU A 61 -20.54 -5.04 14.71
N GLY A 62 -19.92 -4.56 15.81
CA GLY A 62 -18.75 -5.18 16.43
C GLY A 62 -17.86 -4.19 17.20
N GLN A 63 -16.72 -4.66 17.69
CA GLN A 63 -15.70 -3.83 18.34
C GLN A 63 -14.96 -2.97 17.30
N GLU A 64 -14.82 -1.67 17.56
CA GLU A 64 -14.05 -0.73 16.73
C GLU A 64 -12.54 -0.99 16.86
N GLY A 65 -11.78 -0.78 15.78
CA GLY A 65 -10.31 -0.90 15.78
C GLY A 65 -9.77 -2.34 15.63
N VAL A 66 -10.64 -3.31 15.33
CA VAL A 66 -10.19 -4.69 15.07
C VAL A 66 -9.77 -4.80 13.60
N ARG A 67 -8.51 -5.17 13.36
CA ARG A 67 -8.01 -5.44 12.00
C ARG A 67 -8.66 -6.70 11.45
N LYS A 68 -9.24 -6.58 10.25
CA LYS A 68 -9.78 -7.68 9.47
C LYS A 68 -8.99 -7.86 8.19
N PHE A 69 -8.63 -9.11 7.91
CA PHE A 69 -8.12 -9.52 6.62
C PHE A 69 -9.15 -9.23 5.52
N ASN A 70 -8.72 -8.56 4.45
CA ASN A 70 -9.59 -8.19 3.34
C ASN A 70 -8.82 -8.17 2.02
N LEU A 71 -8.48 -9.36 1.53
CA LEU A 71 -7.78 -9.60 0.26
C LEU A 71 -8.32 -8.70 -0.86
N MET A 72 -7.45 -7.85 -1.45
CA MET A 72 -7.76 -6.93 -2.55
C MET A 72 -8.97 -6.01 -2.31
N SER A 73 -9.39 -5.80 -1.07
CA SER A 73 -10.66 -5.16 -0.71
C SER A 73 -11.91 -5.80 -1.36
N ASN A 74 -11.81 -7.06 -1.77
CA ASN A 74 -12.83 -7.73 -2.57
C ASN A 74 -13.25 -9.09 -1.97
N LEU A 75 -12.77 -9.43 -0.77
CA LEU A 75 -12.88 -10.78 -0.20
C LEU A 75 -14.31 -11.35 -0.21
N ASP A 76 -15.31 -10.55 0.15
CA ASP A 76 -16.72 -10.96 0.22
C ASP A 76 -17.36 -11.22 -1.16
N PHE A 77 -16.69 -10.83 -2.26
CA PHE A 77 -17.20 -10.95 -3.62
C PHE A 77 -16.47 -12.04 -4.43
N ILE A 78 -15.50 -12.73 -3.85
CA ILE A 78 -14.72 -13.75 -4.56
C ILE A 78 -15.51 -15.07 -4.60
N SER A 79 -15.78 -15.55 -5.81
CA SER A 79 -16.56 -16.77 -6.07
C SER A 79 -15.73 -18.02 -6.36
N ILE A 80 -14.40 -17.91 -6.32
CA ILE A 80 -13.44 -19.00 -6.55
C ILE A 80 -12.52 -19.18 -5.33
N PRO A 81 -11.83 -20.32 -5.19
CA PRO A 81 -10.82 -20.49 -4.14
C PRO A 81 -9.77 -19.37 -4.13
N LEU A 82 -9.38 -18.91 -2.94
CA LEU A 82 -8.53 -17.72 -2.79
C LEU A 82 -7.12 -17.93 -3.37
N GLY A 83 -6.54 -19.13 -3.23
CA GLY A 83 -5.25 -19.43 -3.85
C GLY A 83 -5.31 -19.36 -5.38
N LYS A 84 -6.38 -19.91 -5.96
CA LYS A 84 -6.67 -19.75 -7.40
C LYS A 84 -6.82 -18.27 -7.80
N TYR A 85 -7.56 -17.49 -7.01
CA TYR A 85 -7.75 -16.05 -7.28
C TYR A 85 -6.41 -15.29 -7.29
N ILE A 86 -5.53 -15.57 -6.33
CA ILE A 86 -4.19 -14.97 -6.28
C ILE A 86 -3.37 -15.36 -7.51
N ASN A 87 -3.37 -16.64 -7.88
CA ASN A 87 -2.66 -17.12 -9.08
C ASN A 87 -3.15 -16.44 -10.36
N CYS A 88 -4.48 -16.28 -10.53
CA CYS A 88 -5.02 -15.57 -11.69
C CYS A 88 -4.49 -14.12 -11.77
N ASN A 89 -4.39 -13.41 -10.65
CA ASN A 89 -3.84 -12.06 -10.62
C ASN A 89 -2.33 -12.02 -10.90
N LEU A 90 -1.58 -12.99 -10.38
CA LEU A 90 -0.15 -13.13 -10.66
C LEU A 90 0.10 -13.39 -12.15
N GLU A 91 -0.61 -14.37 -12.73
CA GLU A 91 -0.54 -14.71 -14.14
C GLU A 91 -0.93 -13.55 -15.03
N PHE A 92 -1.97 -12.79 -14.67
CA PHE A 92 -2.43 -11.65 -15.45
C PHE A 92 -1.31 -10.65 -15.72
N GLY A 93 -0.71 -10.06 -14.69
CA GLY A 93 0.33 -9.04 -14.90
C GLY A 93 1.67 -9.60 -15.38
N ASN A 94 2.01 -10.85 -15.06
CA ASN A 94 3.21 -11.48 -15.61
C ASN A 94 3.13 -11.75 -17.12
N ASN A 95 1.91 -11.75 -17.68
CA ASN A 95 1.67 -11.86 -19.13
C ASN A 95 1.51 -10.51 -19.83
N LEU A 96 1.61 -9.39 -19.11
CA LEU A 96 1.61 -8.05 -19.69
C LEU A 96 3.05 -7.61 -20.01
N GLU A 97 3.23 -6.96 -21.16
CA GLU A 97 4.51 -6.32 -21.50
C GLU A 97 4.81 -5.15 -20.54
N ASN A 98 3.78 -4.38 -20.20
CA ASN A 98 3.87 -3.22 -19.33
C ASN A 98 2.76 -3.28 -18.26
N PRO A 99 2.91 -4.10 -17.21
CA PRO A 99 1.91 -4.16 -16.15
C PRO A 99 1.83 -2.83 -15.38
N PRO A 100 0.63 -2.41 -14.93
CA PRO A 100 0.49 -1.20 -14.14
C PRO A 100 1.27 -1.30 -12.82
N LEU A 101 1.76 -0.16 -12.34
CA LEU A 101 2.44 -0.11 -11.04
C LEU A 101 1.45 -0.37 -9.90
N ILE A 102 1.85 -1.14 -8.90
CA ILE A 102 1.01 -1.35 -7.72
C ILE A 102 1.48 -0.44 -6.58
N PHE A 103 0.53 0.28 -6.00
CA PHE A 103 0.72 1.14 -4.84
C PHE A 103 -0.11 0.64 -3.67
N SER A 104 0.42 0.78 -2.46
CA SER A 104 -0.36 0.68 -1.22
C SER A 104 -0.44 2.03 -0.53
N VAL A 105 -1.60 2.37 0.01
CA VAL A 105 -1.83 3.62 0.74
C VAL A 105 -2.40 3.38 2.13
N ASN A 106 -2.08 4.30 3.03
CA ASN A 106 -2.66 4.37 4.36
C ASN A 106 -2.93 5.81 4.80
N TYR A 107 -4.18 6.25 4.65
CA TYR A 107 -4.61 7.58 5.08
C TYR A 107 -5.04 7.65 6.54
N PHE A 108 -4.99 6.53 7.26
CA PHE A 108 -5.53 6.38 8.61
C PHE A 108 -4.45 6.23 9.68
N LEU A 109 -3.19 6.41 9.28
CA LEU A 109 -2.03 6.35 10.16
C LEU A 109 -2.15 7.40 11.28
N LYS A 110 -1.85 7.01 12.52
CA LYS A 110 -1.94 7.86 13.70
C LYS A 110 -0.60 8.01 14.41
N ALA A 111 -0.42 9.19 15.02
CA ALA A 111 0.61 9.47 15.99
C ALA A 111 0.33 8.75 17.32
N LYS A 112 1.31 8.77 18.22
CA LYS A 112 1.20 8.17 19.56
C LYS A 112 0.11 8.82 20.43
N ASP A 113 -0.22 10.08 20.16
CA ASP A 113 -1.28 10.82 20.84
C ASP A 113 -2.69 10.50 20.29
N GLY A 114 -2.79 9.67 19.25
CA GLY A 114 -4.03 9.25 18.61
C GLY A 114 -4.51 10.16 17.47
N ASN A 115 -3.81 11.27 17.19
CA ASN A 115 -4.12 12.15 16.07
C ASN A 115 -3.71 11.51 14.73
N PHE A 116 -4.45 11.81 13.67
CA PHE A 116 -4.07 11.35 12.33
C PHE A 116 -2.84 12.09 11.83
N LEU A 117 -1.90 11.34 11.25
CA LEU A 117 -0.71 11.91 10.61
C LEU A 117 -1.01 12.47 9.22
N ASN A 118 -2.20 12.22 8.66
CA ASN A 118 -2.60 12.70 7.34
C ASN A 118 -3.84 13.57 7.45
N GLU A 119 -3.89 14.65 6.67
CA GLU A 119 -5.14 15.30 6.34
C GLU A 119 -5.86 14.57 5.20
N LYS A 120 -7.20 14.72 5.13
CA LYS A 120 -8.01 14.06 4.07
C LYS A 120 -7.60 14.49 2.65
N THR A 121 -7.06 15.69 2.52
CA THR A 121 -6.62 16.32 1.26
C THR A 121 -5.23 15.85 0.82
N ASP A 122 -4.42 15.28 1.72
CA ASP A 122 -3.06 14.82 1.41
C ASP A 122 -3.05 13.73 0.35
N LYS A 123 -4.16 12.99 0.20
CA LYS A 123 -4.38 12.03 -0.89
C LYS A 123 -4.16 12.62 -2.29
N TYR A 124 -4.36 13.92 -2.50
CA TYR A 124 -4.09 14.55 -3.79
C TYR A 124 -2.59 14.59 -4.09
N VAL A 125 -1.76 14.81 -3.07
CA VAL A 125 -0.29 14.76 -3.20
C VAL A 125 0.18 13.33 -3.41
N TRP A 126 -0.36 12.38 -2.66
CA TRP A 126 -0.05 10.96 -2.84
C TRP A 126 -0.39 10.47 -4.25
N LEU A 127 -1.58 10.82 -4.76
CA LEU A 127 -1.99 10.50 -6.11
C LEU A 127 -1.10 11.18 -7.16
N LYS A 128 -0.73 12.46 -6.96
CA LYS A 128 0.19 13.15 -7.86
C LYS A 128 1.57 12.49 -7.88
N TRP A 129 2.09 12.05 -6.73
CA TRP A 129 3.34 11.30 -6.70
C TRP A 129 3.24 9.96 -7.45
N MET A 130 2.14 9.21 -7.29
CA MET A 130 1.91 7.96 -8.03
C MET A 130 1.86 8.19 -9.54
N GLU A 131 1.20 9.27 -9.99
CA GLU A 131 1.13 9.65 -11.39
C GLU A 131 2.51 9.97 -11.97
N LEU A 132 3.36 10.72 -11.25
CA LEU A 132 4.74 10.97 -11.67
C LEU A 132 5.57 9.68 -11.71
N ARG A 133 5.37 8.75 -10.76
CA ARG A 133 6.03 7.44 -10.76
C ARG A 133 5.60 6.59 -11.96
N ALA A 134 4.31 6.59 -12.29
CA ALA A 134 3.76 5.87 -13.43
C ALA A 134 4.31 6.38 -14.78
N HIS A 135 4.67 7.65 -14.87
CA HIS A 135 5.30 8.24 -16.05
C HIS A 135 6.84 8.26 -16.01
N ASN A 136 7.46 7.66 -15.00
CA ASN A 136 8.92 7.68 -14.79
C ASN A 136 9.51 9.10 -14.66
N GLU A 137 8.75 10.04 -14.11
CA GLU A 137 9.12 11.46 -14.00
C GLU A 137 9.76 11.83 -12.65
N ILE A 138 9.79 10.91 -11.70
CA ILE A 138 10.34 11.15 -10.37
C ILE A 138 11.00 9.90 -9.80
N GLU A 139 12.04 10.07 -8.98
CA GLU A 139 12.72 8.97 -8.29
C GLU A 139 12.04 8.58 -6.97
N ALA A 140 12.53 7.53 -6.32
CA ALA A 140 12.01 7.06 -5.05
C ALA A 140 13.12 6.41 -4.19
N ILE A 141 12.90 6.34 -2.88
CA ILE A 141 13.80 5.68 -1.93
C ILE A 141 13.40 4.21 -1.83
N LYS A 142 14.34 3.30 -2.05
CA LYS A 142 14.12 1.85 -1.89
C LYS A 142 14.20 1.50 -0.40
N THR A 143 13.14 0.91 0.15
CA THR A 143 13.06 0.45 1.54
C THR A 143 12.82 -1.06 1.57
N PRO A 144 12.84 -1.72 2.74
CA PRO A 144 12.47 -3.14 2.85
C PRO A 144 11.06 -3.49 2.34
N ILE A 145 10.14 -2.51 2.33
CA ILE A 145 8.72 -2.70 2.01
C ILE A 145 8.30 -2.19 0.63
N GLY A 146 9.23 -1.70 -0.18
CA GLY A 146 8.92 -1.08 -1.47
C GLY A 146 9.61 0.27 -1.63
N TYR A 147 9.09 1.08 -2.53
CA TYR A 147 9.60 2.43 -2.77
C TYR A 147 8.71 3.48 -2.11
N ILE A 148 9.34 4.44 -1.44
CA ILE A 148 8.67 5.59 -0.82
C ILE A 148 9.15 6.90 -1.48
N PRO A 149 8.36 7.99 -1.40
CA PRO A 149 8.76 9.29 -1.91
C PRO A 149 10.00 9.85 -1.20
N LYS A 150 10.81 10.64 -1.91
CA LYS A 150 11.85 11.48 -1.29
C LYS A 150 11.19 12.69 -0.61
N TYR A 151 11.77 13.17 0.49
CA TYR A 151 11.26 14.34 1.21
C TYR A 151 11.19 15.59 0.33
N GLU A 152 12.27 15.91 -0.40
CA GLU A 152 12.33 17.12 -1.24
C GLU A 152 11.25 17.14 -2.34
N ASP A 153 10.95 15.96 -2.88
CA ASP A 153 9.90 15.78 -3.87
C ASP A 153 8.52 16.05 -3.26
N LEU A 154 8.22 15.44 -2.10
CA LEU A 154 6.96 15.68 -1.40
C LEU A 154 6.81 17.14 -0.99
N LYS A 155 7.86 17.75 -0.44
CA LYS A 155 7.86 19.17 -0.05
C LYS A 155 7.45 20.07 -1.22
N LYS A 156 7.98 19.82 -2.41
CA LYS A 156 7.58 20.51 -3.64
C LYS A 156 6.12 20.20 -4.00
N LEU A 157 5.71 18.94 -3.99
CA LEU A 157 4.36 18.53 -4.36
C LEU A 157 3.28 19.10 -3.43
N PHE A 158 3.52 19.14 -2.11
CA PHE A 158 2.60 19.77 -1.16
C PHE A 158 2.41 21.26 -1.44
N LYS A 159 3.49 21.96 -1.80
CA LYS A 159 3.43 23.37 -2.21
C LYS A 159 2.71 23.56 -3.54
N ASP A 160 2.96 22.69 -4.51
CA ASP A 160 2.39 22.81 -5.85
C ASP A 160 0.90 22.43 -5.90
N VAL A 161 0.52 21.34 -5.24
CA VAL A 161 -0.84 20.77 -5.26
C VAL A 161 -1.74 21.40 -4.21
N LEU A 162 -1.26 21.57 -2.97
CA LEU A 162 -2.09 22.01 -1.83
C LEU A 162 -1.77 23.42 -1.32
N LYS A 163 -0.74 24.09 -1.87
CA LYS A 163 -0.29 25.43 -1.42
C LYS A 163 0.05 25.45 0.08
N ARG A 164 0.58 24.34 0.59
CA ARG A 164 0.92 24.12 2.00
C ARG A 164 2.39 23.74 2.14
N ASP A 165 3.03 24.21 3.20
CA ASP A 165 4.37 23.74 3.57
C ASP A 165 4.28 22.34 4.18
N TYR A 166 5.27 21.50 3.90
CA TYR A 166 5.35 20.13 4.41
C TYR A 166 6.66 19.96 5.16
N SER A 167 6.56 19.63 6.45
CA SER A 167 7.68 19.60 7.36
C SER A 167 8.48 18.28 7.25
N LYS A 168 9.73 18.32 7.68
CA LYS A 168 10.58 17.12 7.71
C LYS A 168 10.12 16.18 8.82
N GLU A 169 9.63 16.75 9.91
CA GLU A 169 9.06 16.05 11.05
C GLU A 169 7.83 15.23 10.66
N ASP A 170 6.89 15.82 9.91
CA ASP A 170 5.72 15.10 9.39
C ASP A 170 6.15 13.95 8.47
N TYR A 171 7.11 14.20 7.58
CA TYR A 171 7.65 13.18 6.69
C TYR A 171 8.29 12.01 7.43
N ASP A 172 9.15 12.31 8.41
CA ASP A 172 9.84 11.29 9.20
C ASP A 172 8.84 10.45 10.00
N GLU A 173 7.84 11.07 10.63
CA GLU A 173 6.84 10.34 11.39
C GLU A 173 5.93 9.51 10.47
N GLN A 174 5.53 10.03 9.32
CA GLN A 174 4.69 9.33 8.35
C GLN A 174 5.42 8.13 7.72
N PHE A 175 6.64 8.34 7.24
CA PHE A 175 7.36 7.39 6.37
C PHE A 175 8.40 6.53 7.10
N GLN A 176 8.59 6.67 8.41
CA GLN A 176 9.41 5.70 9.16
C GLN A 176 8.91 4.27 8.95
N VAL A 177 9.85 3.35 8.75
CA VAL A 177 9.58 1.92 8.63
C VAL A 177 9.46 1.34 10.03
N ARG A 178 8.26 0.86 10.36
CA ARG A 178 7.86 0.36 11.67
C ARG A 178 8.02 -1.15 11.72
N ILE A 179 9.24 -1.61 12.00
CA ILE A 179 9.62 -3.03 11.85
C ILE A 179 8.75 -3.96 12.71
N PRO A 180 8.52 -3.70 14.02
CA PRO A 180 7.73 -4.60 14.86
C PRO A 180 6.31 -4.81 14.31
N GLU A 181 5.65 -3.74 13.89
CA GLU A 181 4.29 -3.76 13.35
C GLU A 181 4.22 -4.50 12.01
N LEU A 182 5.20 -4.28 11.14
CA LEU A 182 5.30 -4.94 9.84
C LEU A 182 5.57 -6.45 9.98
N LEU A 183 6.49 -6.85 10.86
CA LEU A 183 6.74 -8.26 11.16
C LEU A 183 5.50 -8.94 11.75
N ALA A 184 4.85 -8.30 12.73
CA ALA A 184 3.63 -8.81 13.32
C ALA A 184 2.50 -8.95 12.27
N LYS A 185 2.44 -8.04 11.30
CA LYS A 185 1.51 -8.14 10.16
C LYS A 185 1.83 -9.35 9.28
N ILE A 186 3.08 -9.52 8.87
CA ILE A 186 3.50 -10.66 8.04
C ILE A 186 3.16 -11.98 8.73
N ASP A 187 3.41 -12.09 10.03
CA ASP A 187 3.08 -13.30 10.81
C ASP A 187 1.58 -13.58 10.82
N ARG A 188 0.73 -12.57 11.07
CA ARG A 188 -0.73 -12.72 11.01
C ARG A 188 -1.22 -13.16 9.63
N ILE A 189 -0.74 -12.51 8.57
CA ILE A 189 -1.13 -12.84 7.19
C ILE A 189 -0.69 -14.26 6.84
N SER A 190 0.56 -14.61 7.16
CA SER A 190 1.09 -15.96 6.91
C SER A 190 0.25 -17.02 7.62
N GLU A 191 -0.16 -16.77 8.87
CA GLU A 191 -1.00 -17.70 9.64
C GLU A 191 -2.40 -17.83 9.04
N ILE A 192 -3.01 -16.73 8.59
CA ILE A 192 -4.32 -16.75 7.92
C ILE A 192 -4.26 -17.64 6.67
N TYR A 193 -3.25 -17.45 5.82
CA TYR A 193 -3.13 -18.26 4.61
C TYR A 193 -2.86 -19.74 4.93
N LYS A 194 -1.97 -20.03 5.89
CA LYS A 194 -1.68 -21.42 6.31
C LYS A 194 -2.91 -22.16 6.84
N THR A 195 -3.76 -21.47 7.59
CA THR A 195 -4.87 -22.12 8.33
C THR A 195 -6.21 -22.06 7.61
N LYS A 196 -6.46 -21.01 6.81
CA LYS A 196 -7.77 -20.75 6.20
C LYS A 196 -7.80 -20.91 4.69
N VAL A 197 -6.63 -21.01 4.03
CA VAL A 197 -6.53 -21.07 2.57
C VAL A 197 -5.69 -22.29 2.15
N PRO A 198 -6.29 -23.49 2.09
CA PRO A 198 -5.55 -24.73 1.78
C PRO A 198 -4.86 -24.73 0.42
N ASP A 199 -5.34 -23.92 -0.53
CA ASP A 199 -4.81 -23.79 -1.89
C ASP A 199 -3.86 -22.60 -2.07
N ALA A 200 -3.43 -21.94 -0.97
CA ALA A 200 -2.54 -20.78 -1.05
C ALA A 200 -1.23 -21.15 -1.79
N PRO A 201 -0.81 -20.37 -2.81
CA PRO A 201 0.33 -20.73 -3.64
C PRO A 201 1.65 -20.53 -2.88
N GLU A 202 2.63 -21.40 -3.09
CA GLU A 202 3.93 -21.34 -2.40
C GLU A 202 4.66 -19.99 -2.57
N ILE A 203 4.51 -19.37 -3.75
CA ILE A 203 5.11 -18.07 -4.05
C ILE A 203 4.62 -16.96 -3.10
N LEU A 204 3.41 -17.08 -2.56
CA LEU A 204 2.89 -16.18 -1.54
C LEU A 204 3.73 -16.23 -0.28
N PHE A 205 3.96 -17.44 0.25
CA PHE A 205 4.76 -17.62 1.46
C PHE A 205 6.21 -17.21 1.26
N LYS A 206 6.77 -17.48 0.07
CA LYS A 206 8.12 -17.04 -0.29
C LYS A 206 8.25 -15.51 -0.27
N ASN A 207 7.34 -14.77 -0.89
CA ASN A 207 7.39 -13.30 -0.92
C ASN A 207 7.19 -12.66 0.46
N LEU A 208 6.33 -13.24 1.30
CA LEU A 208 6.16 -12.81 2.69
C LEU A 208 7.45 -13.03 3.51
N GLU A 209 8.09 -14.19 3.34
CA GLU A 209 9.35 -14.50 4.02
C GLU A 209 10.50 -13.60 3.52
N GLU A 210 10.58 -13.32 2.23
CA GLU A 210 11.58 -12.39 1.68
C GLU A 210 11.41 -10.97 2.24
N GLU A 211 10.18 -10.46 2.39
CA GLU A 211 9.94 -9.18 3.05
C GLU A 211 10.33 -9.23 4.54
N LYS A 212 10.02 -10.34 5.23
CA LYS A 212 10.43 -10.58 6.61
C LYS A 212 11.95 -10.53 6.79
N GLN A 213 12.70 -11.15 5.87
CA GLN A 213 14.16 -11.14 5.87
C GLN A 213 14.72 -9.74 5.64
N ARG A 214 14.18 -8.98 4.67
CA ARG A 214 14.59 -7.59 4.45
C ARG A 214 14.35 -6.71 5.68
N LEU A 215 13.20 -6.87 6.33
CA LEU A 215 12.85 -6.15 7.56
C LEU A 215 13.78 -6.53 8.72
N THR A 216 14.11 -7.82 8.86
CA THR A 216 14.98 -8.31 9.93
C THR A 216 16.40 -7.80 9.75
N ALA A 217 16.95 -7.86 8.54
CA ALA A 217 18.26 -7.30 8.22
C ALA A 217 18.30 -5.78 8.48
N ALA A 218 17.26 -5.05 8.08
CA ALA A 218 17.17 -3.61 8.36
C ALA A 218 17.09 -3.31 9.87
N LYS A 219 16.39 -4.16 10.64
CA LYS A 219 16.31 -4.04 12.11
C LYS A 219 17.67 -4.21 12.77
N GLU A 220 18.44 -5.19 12.34
CA GLU A 220 19.78 -5.44 12.87
C GLU A 220 20.72 -4.26 12.62
N GLN A 221 20.57 -3.58 11.48
CA GLN A 221 21.42 -2.45 11.11
C GLN A 221 20.98 -1.11 11.71
N HIS A 222 19.68 -0.86 11.85
CA HIS A 222 19.15 0.48 12.13
C HIS A 222 18.16 0.56 13.29
N GLY A 223 17.80 -0.58 13.91
CA GLY A 223 16.83 -0.65 14.99
C GLY A 223 15.38 -0.81 14.51
N GLU A 224 14.43 -0.59 15.40
CA GLU A 224 13.02 -0.98 15.18
C GLU A 224 12.19 0.02 14.38
N TYR A 225 12.51 1.31 14.48
CA TYR A 225 11.80 2.40 13.82
C TYR A 225 12.81 3.17 12.98
N ILE A 226 12.79 2.95 11.67
CA ILE A 226 13.86 3.39 10.78
C ILE A 226 13.37 4.57 9.93
N LEU A 227 14.02 5.72 10.09
CA LEU A 227 13.72 6.91 9.29
C LEU A 227 14.12 6.71 7.82
N PRO A 228 13.39 7.32 6.86
CA PRO A 228 13.67 7.18 5.42
C PRO A 228 15.12 7.49 5.01
N GLU A 229 15.78 8.42 5.71
CA GLU A 229 17.17 8.82 5.45
C GLU A 229 18.20 7.70 5.61
N LYS A 230 17.88 6.62 6.33
CA LYS A 230 18.80 5.48 6.50
C LYS A 230 18.84 4.55 5.28
N PHE A 231 17.97 4.76 4.31
CA PHE A 231 17.86 3.96 3.08
C PHE A 231 18.39 4.66 1.83
N VAL A 232 19.05 5.82 1.99
CA VAL A 232 19.61 6.64 0.91
C VAL A 232 21.12 6.47 0.84
#